data_AF-A0A8T7DE75-F1
#
_entry.id   AF-A0A8T7DE75-F1
#
_cell.length_a   1.000
_cell.length_b   1.000
_cell.length_c   1.000
_cell.angle_alpha   90.00
_cell.angle_beta   90.00
_cell.angle_gamma   90.00
#
_symmetry.space_group_name_H-M   'P 1'
#
loop_
_entity.id
_entity.type
_entity.pdbx_description
1 polymer ?
#
loop_
_entity_poly.entity_id
_entity_poly.type
_entity_poly.pdbx_seq_one_letter_code
_entity_poly.pdbx_strand_id
1 'polypeptide(L)' 'MKNGFLLILLGYLVPGIAASSTTLSFDVYLDDKKIGLHQVRISDEGDEKHVAVQAN' A
#
# COMPACT_ATOMS: atom_id res chain seq x y z
N MET A 1 31.86 5.97 35.97
CA MET A 1 30.90 7.04 35.62
C MET A 1 30.28 6.63 34.30
N LYS A 2 29.05 6.09 34.34
CA LYS A 2 28.40 5.44 33.19
C LYS A 2 27.63 6.50 32.40
N ASN A 3 27.93 6.53 31.10
CA ASN A 3 27.47 7.46 30.08
C ASN A 3 25.94 7.57 30.06
N GLY A 4 25.43 8.75 30.38
CA GLY A 4 24.01 9.07 30.33
C GLY A 4 23.78 10.32 29.51
N PHE A 5 23.87 10.24 28.19
CA PHE A 5 23.24 11.22 27.30
C PHE A 5 23.27 10.74 25.84
N LEU A 6 22.45 9.75 25.49
CA LEU A 6 22.20 9.42 24.09
C LEU A 6 20.73 9.01 23.89
N LEU A 7 19.82 9.94 24.19
CA LEU A 7 18.38 9.84 23.92
C LEU A 7 17.87 11.06 23.15
N ILE A 8 18.66 11.59 22.22
CA ILE A 8 18.22 12.60 21.24
C ILE A 8 18.42 12.11 19.80
N LEU A 9 18.25 10.80 19.58
CA LEU A 9 18.25 10.21 18.24
C LEU A 9 16.97 9.41 17.93
N LEU A 10 15.90 9.64 18.69
CA LEU A 10 14.56 9.07 18.44
C LEU A 10 13.57 10.10 17.86
N GLY A 11 14.05 11.25 17.40
CA GLY A 11 13.20 12.38 16.98
C GLY A 11 13.16 12.67 15.47
N TYR A 12 13.86 11.92 14.62
CA TYR A 12 14.10 12.33 13.23
C TYR A 12 13.85 11.26 12.15
N LEU A 13 12.83 10.41 12.31
CA LEU A 13 12.50 9.45 11.24
C LEU A 13 11.01 9.28 10.96
N VAL A 14 10.22 10.37 10.94
CA VAL A 14 8.92 10.35 10.25
C VAL A 14 8.70 11.75 9.67
N PRO A 15 8.74 11.91 8.32
CA PRO A 15 7.55 11.64 7.52
C PRO A 15 7.91 11.00 6.18
N GLY A 16 8.00 9.67 6.16
CA GLY A 16 7.89 8.94 4.91
C GLY A 16 6.44 9.00 4.45
N ILE A 17 6.14 9.93 3.56
CA ILE A 17 4.96 10.02 2.69
C ILE A 17 4.30 8.64 2.57
N ALA A 18 3.11 8.48 3.16
CA ALA A 18 2.36 7.25 2.99
C ALA A 18 2.13 7.08 1.49
N ALA A 19 2.76 6.06 0.88
CA ALA A 19 2.52 5.70 -0.50
C ALA A 19 1.00 5.54 -0.66
N SER A 20 0.40 6.44 -1.44
CA SER A 20 -1.03 6.42 -1.68
C SER A 20 -1.32 5.17 -2.49
N SER A 21 -2.06 4.24 -1.89
CA SER A 21 -2.45 2.99 -2.52
C SER A 21 -3.96 2.90 -2.52
N THR A 22 -4.55 2.87 -3.71
CA THR A 22 -5.98 2.65 -3.90
C THR A 22 -6.21 1.22 -4.36
N THR A 23 -7.06 0.48 -3.66
CA THR A 23 -7.47 -0.86 -4.09
C THR A 23 -8.91 -0.80 -4.58
N LEU A 24 -9.12 -1.16 -5.84
CA LEU A 24 -10.43 -1.35 -6.44
C LEU A 24 -10.73 -2.85 -6.47
N SER A 25 -11.88 -3.24 -5.94
CA SER A 25 -12.35 -4.64 -5.97
C SER A 25 -13.64 -4.71 -6.74
N PHE A 26 -13.74 -5.66 -7.67
CA PHE A 26 -14.97 -5.91 -8.41
C PHE A 26 -15.24 -7.41 -8.55
N ASP A 27 -16.51 -7.76 -8.41
CA ASP A 27 -17.01 -9.09 -8.67
C ASP A 27 -17.16 -9.30 -10.18
N VAL A 28 -16.73 -10.45 -10.68
CA VAL A 28 -16.89 -10.81 -12.09
C VAL A 28 -18.06 -11.77 -12.23
N TYR A 29 -18.95 -11.49 -13.18
CA TYR A 29 -20.15 -12.28 -13.47
C TYR A 29 -20.14 -12.78 -14.91
N LEU A 30 -20.66 -13.99 -15.12
CA LEU A 30 -21.02 -14.52 -16.44
C LEU A 30 -22.52 -14.80 -16.47
N ASP A 31 -23.22 -14.19 -17.42
CA ASP A 31 -24.68 -14.14 -17.57
C ASP A 31 -25.41 -13.51 -16.37
N ASP A 32 -25.41 -14.17 -15.21
CA ASP A 32 -25.90 -13.64 -13.92
C ASP A 32 -25.21 -14.34 -12.72
N LYS A 33 -24.22 -15.19 -13.00
CA LYS A 33 -23.52 -15.98 -12.00
C LYS A 33 -22.18 -15.36 -11.69
N LYS A 34 -21.91 -15.06 -10.42
CA LYS A 34 -20.58 -14.65 -9.95
C LYS A 34 -19.57 -15.78 -10.22
N ILE A 35 -18.50 -15.46 -10.94
CA ILE A 35 -17.43 -16.39 -11.30
C ILE A 35 -16.10 -16.10 -10.60
N GLY A 36 -15.93 -14.92 -10.00
CA GLY A 36 -14.70 -14.59 -9.29
C GLY A 36 -14.71 -13.20 -8.66
N LEU A 37 -13.64 -12.91 -7.92
CA LEU A 37 -13.35 -11.58 -7.39
C LEU A 37 -12.01 -11.11 -7.97
N HIS A 38 -12.02 -9.94 -8.57
CA HIS A 38 -10.80 -9.32 -9.08
C HIS A 38 -10.45 -8.10 -8.24
N GLN A 39 -9.17 -7.97 -7.96
CA GLN A 39 -8.60 -6.85 -7.22
C GLN A 39 -7.57 -6.15 -8.10
N VAL A 40 -7.72 -4.83 -8.20
CA VAL A 40 -6.77 -3.95 -8.86
C VAL A 40 -6.17 -3.05 -7.80
N ARG A 41 -4.87 -3.21 -7.56
CA ARG A 41 -4.11 -2.35 -6.67
C ARG A 41 -3.37 -1.32 -7.51
N ILE A 42 -3.61 -0.05 -7.20
CA ILE A 42 -2.92 1.09 -7.78
C ILE A 42 -2.07 1.69 -6.67
N SER A 43 -0.76 1.67 -6.83
CA SER A 43 0.19 2.27 -5.89
C SER A 43 0.99 3.35 -6.59
N ASP A 44 1.14 4.48 -5.92
CA ASP A 44 2.07 5.53 -6.33
C ASP A 44 3.45 5.19 -5.72
N GLU A 45 4.44 4.91 -6.57
CA GLU A 45 5.83 4.65 -6.18
C GLU A 45 6.75 5.64 -6.91
N GLY A 46 7.22 6.67 -6.20
CA GLY A 46 7.95 7.78 -6.81
C GLY A 46 7.06 8.61 -7.74
N ASP A 47 7.48 8.78 -8.99
CA ASP A 47 6.73 9.49 -10.04
C ASP A 47 5.89 8.55 -10.92
N GLU A 48 5.92 7.24 -10.63
CA GLU A 48 5.26 6.21 -11.45
C GLU A 48 4.02 5.63 -10.75
N LYS A 49 3.02 5.27 -11.57
CA LYS A 49 1.83 4.55 -11.11
C LYS A 49 1.96 3.08 -11.44
N HIS A 50 1.97 2.23 -10.43
CA HIS A 50 2.00 0.79 -10.60
C HIS A 50 0.60 0.21 -10.48
N VAL A 51 0.23 -0.65 -11.43
CA VAL A 51 -1.07 -1.33 -11.47
C VAL A 51 -0.83 -2.83 -11.42
N ALA A 52 -1.27 -3.47 -10.34
CA ALA A 52 -1.25 -4.92 -10.20
C ALA A 52 -2.69 -5.45 -10.23
N VAL A 53 -2.95 -6.41 -11.12
CA VAL A 53 -4.25 -7.09 -11.23
C VAL A 53 -4.11 -8.49 -10.65
N GLN A 54 -4.96 -8.82 -9.68
CA GLN A 54 -5.04 -10.15 -9.09
C GLN A 54 -6.46 -10.69 -9.24
N ALA A 55 -6.58 -11.88 -9.83
CA ALA A 55 -7.81 -12.66 -9.83
C ALA A 55 -7.74 -13.70 -8.71
N ASN A 56 -8.84 -13.86 -7.97
CA ASN A 56 -8.96 -14.77 -6.83
C ASN A 56 -10.14 -15.73 -7.04
#